data_AF-A0A836RID5-F1
#
_entry.id   AF-A0A836RID5-F1
#
_cell.length_a   1.000
_cell.length_b   1.000
_cell.length_c   1.000
_cell.angle_alpha   90.00
_cell.angle_beta   90.00
_cell.angle_gamma   90.00
#
_symmetry.space_group_name_H-M   'P 1'
#
loop_
_entity.id
_entity.type
_entity.pdbx_description
1 polymer ?
#
loop_
_entity_poly.entity_id
_entity_poly.type
_entity_poly.pdbx_seq_one_letter_code
_entity_poly.pdbx_strand_id
1 'polypeptide(L)'
;FNIQNNTITQTRGDAIFVDQRGTDVAFDATNTLTRSFIQDNTIQDNTIGTFGASTLASAVDDADTEITVADPTQFPSTPGFSIRIDGEQMQVTAIAGSTFTVTRGAGGTTAAPHEAGSAVVQTTGGQTAGGRGIAVNLEERSAIQDLHILRNVIANNAGNGIDLTRSDNAAVLSVQPLPDQNRAVTISENVIDNNQVGIRVLTQNSSADLIDLEARNNRIANNRDDGVALRAEADSRILFDMEANVIQFNAGDGVQTSSHANFPAGSDFSSDKRQVVGTWIKNVISDNNGNGVNIVGLHGLTDDVTGVTVPLVIGMEGTDPVDGLSRGNRIERNASDGIRVARADGHGDNRDAIAIANNT
;
A
#
# COMPACT_ATOMS: atom_id res chain seq x y z
N PHE A 1 14.78 14.33 -1.28
CA PHE A 1 15.76 13.39 -1.87
C PHE A 1 15.16 12.77 -3.11
N ASN A 2 15.96 12.38 -4.10
CA ASN A 2 15.48 11.73 -5.31
C ASN A 2 16.17 10.37 -5.49
N ILE A 3 15.43 9.29 -5.27
CA ILE A 3 15.90 7.91 -5.43
C ILE A 3 15.21 7.31 -6.67
N GLN A 4 15.99 7.06 -7.73
CA GLN A 4 15.41 6.62 -9.00
C GLN A 4 16.26 5.61 -9.78
N ASN A 5 15.60 4.70 -10.50
CA ASN A 5 16.19 3.72 -11.42
C ASN A 5 17.18 2.75 -10.76
N ASN A 6 16.89 2.30 -9.54
CA ASN A 6 17.75 1.36 -8.81
C ASN A 6 17.19 -0.06 -8.82
N THR A 7 18.06 -1.07 -8.83
CA THR A 7 17.72 -2.46 -8.49
C THR A 7 18.35 -2.81 -7.14
N ILE A 8 17.54 -3.05 -6.11
CA ILE A 8 18.00 -3.22 -4.72
C ILE A 8 17.59 -4.57 -4.16
N THR A 9 18.57 -5.44 -3.93
CA THR A 9 18.39 -6.72 -3.23
C THR A 9 19.48 -6.87 -2.17
N GLN A 10 19.11 -6.98 -0.91
CA GLN A 10 20.01 -7.08 0.23
C GLN A 10 19.52 -8.15 1.22
N THR A 11 20.45 -8.80 1.91
CA THR A 11 20.10 -9.94 2.76
C THR A 11 19.77 -9.56 4.21
N ARG A 12 19.86 -8.27 4.58
CA ARG A 12 19.48 -7.78 5.92
C ARG A 12 19.06 -6.31 5.84
N GLY A 13 18.08 -5.91 6.65
CA GLY A 13 17.62 -4.52 6.76
C GLY A 13 16.65 -4.10 5.64
N ASP A 14 16.13 -2.87 5.73
CA ASP A 14 15.18 -2.31 4.76
C ASP A 14 15.90 -1.81 3.49
N ALA A 15 15.30 -2.00 2.32
CA ALA A 15 15.92 -1.63 1.05
C ALA A 15 16.12 -0.11 0.92
N ILE A 16 15.10 0.65 1.34
CA ILE A 16 15.17 2.09 1.51
C ILE A 16 14.66 2.40 2.92
N PHE A 17 15.53 2.99 3.74
CA PHE A 17 15.18 3.41 5.09
C PHE A 17 15.34 4.92 5.22
N VAL A 18 14.23 5.62 5.44
CA VAL A 18 14.18 7.05 5.72
C VAL A 18 13.81 7.20 7.18
N ASP A 19 14.75 7.67 7.99
CA ASP A 19 14.60 7.85 9.43
C ASP A 19 14.72 9.34 9.77
N GLN A 20 13.70 9.91 10.39
CA GLN A 20 13.70 11.28 10.90
C GLN A 20 13.39 11.25 12.39
N ARG A 21 14.38 11.65 13.20
CA ARG A 21 14.26 11.76 14.66
C ARG A 21 14.57 13.18 15.10
N GLY A 22 13.71 13.76 15.93
CA GLY A 22 14.02 14.98 16.69
C GLY A 22 14.89 14.66 17.89
N THR A 23 15.89 15.49 18.21
CA THR A 23 16.63 15.39 19.47
C THR A 23 16.04 16.35 20.50
N ASP A 24 15.71 15.85 21.69
CA ASP A 24 15.24 16.64 22.82
C ASP A 24 16.41 17.45 23.42
N VAL A 25 16.70 18.61 22.82
CA VAL A 25 17.60 19.63 23.38
C VAL A 25 16.79 20.87 23.70
N ALA A 26 17.21 21.61 24.74
CA ALA A 26 16.54 22.80 25.29
C ALA A 26 16.33 23.99 24.31
N PHE A 27 16.53 23.76 23.01
CA PHE A 27 16.15 24.58 21.87
C PHE A 27 15.47 23.69 20.82
N ASP A 28 14.26 24.05 20.40
CA ASP A 28 13.41 23.36 19.42
C ASP A 28 14.16 23.04 18.10
N ALA A 29 14.76 21.86 17.98
CA ALA A 29 15.31 21.37 16.72
C ALA A 29 14.23 20.58 15.97
N THR A 30 13.51 21.26 15.07
CA THR A 30 12.62 20.58 14.10
C THR A 30 13.50 19.95 13.02
N ASN A 31 13.48 18.61 12.90
CA ASN A 31 14.16 17.92 11.81
C ASN A 31 13.16 17.69 10.67
N THR A 32 13.10 18.65 9.76
CA THR A 32 12.20 18.60 8.60
C THR A 32 12.96 18.13 7.37
N LEU A 33 12.53 17.01 6.81
CA LEU A 33 12.93 16.65 5.47
C LEU A 33 12.09 17.42 4.44
N THR A 34 12.59 18.58 4.05
CA THR A 34 11.95 19.44 3.04
C THR A 34 12.38 19.04 1.63
N ARG A 35 11.57 19.40 0.63
CA ARG A 35 12.05 19.53 -0.74
C ARG A 35 13.11 20.64 -0.81
N SER A 36 14.05 20.52 -1.72
CA SER A 36 14.89 21.64 -2.14
C SER A 36 14.30 22.20 -3.43
N PHE A 37 14.53 23.48 -3.75
CA PHE A 37 14.06 24.14 -4.98
C PHE A 37 14.48 23.43 -6.29
N ILE A 38 15.33 22.40 -6.20
CA ILE A 38 15.97 21.67 -7.31
C ILE A 38 15.67 20.15 -7.24
N GLN A 39 15.12 19.62 -6.14
CA GLN A 39 14.87 18.19 -5.99
C GLN A 39 13.61 17.90 -5.18
N ASP A 40 12.72 17.12 -5.79
CA ASP A 40 11.53 16.58 -5.14
C ASP A 40 11.90 15.54 -4.07
N ASN A 41 10.94 15.20 -3.22
CA ASN A 41 11.03 14.08 -2.28
C ASN A 41 10.40 12.86 -2.94
N THR A 42 11.14 12.22 -3.85
CA THR A 42 10.65 11.15 -4.73
C THR A 42 11.42 9.85 -4.53
N ILE A 43 10.68 8.74 -4.57
CA ILE A 43 11.19 7.38 -4.74
C ILE A 43 10.48 6.82 -5.96
N GLN A 44 11.20 6.67 -7.08
CA GLN A 44 10.57 6.28 -8.34
C GLN A 44 11.33 5.28 -9.19
N ASP A 45 10.65 4.49 -10.00
CA ASP A 45 11.27 3.60 -11.00
C ASP A 45 12.29 2.62 -10.42
N ASN A 46 12.13 2.22 -9.16
CA ASN A 46 13.04 1.26 -8.52
C ASN A 46 12.47 -0.16 -8.57
N THR A 47 13.35 -1.13 -8.76
CA THR A 47 13.09 -2.57 -8.61
C THR A 47 13.66 -3.03 -7.27
N ILE A 48 12.80 -3.24 -6.27
CA ILE A 48 13.16 -3.49 -4.87
C ILE A 48 12.76 -4.91 -4.48
N GLY A 49 13.71 -5.69 -3.98
CA GLY A 49 13.46 -7.04 -3.48
C GLY A 49 13.19 -8.09 -4.57
N THR A 50 13.42 -7.77 -5.83
CA THR A 50 13.41 -8.76 -6.92
C THR A 50 14.59 -8.56 -7.85
N PHE A 51 15.01 -9.63 -8.53
CA PHE A 51 16.09 -9.57 -9.52
C PHE A 51 15.62 -9.13 -10.90
N GLY A 52 14.31 -9.11 -11.15
CA GLY A 52 13.78 -8.69 -12.44
C GLY A 52 12.28 -8.47 -12.44
N ALA A 53 11.87 -7.43 -13.16
CA ALA A 53 10.48 -7.10 -13.34
C ALA A 53 10.23 -6.40 -14.69
N SER A 54 9.08 -6.66 -15.28
CA SER A 54 8.61 -6.02 -16.51
C SER A 54 7.07 -6.16 -16.58
N THR A 55 6.50 -6.06 -17.77
CA THR A 55 5.09 -6.31 -18.04
C THR A 55 4.93 -7.26 -19.23
N LEU A 56 3.74 -7.86 -19.36
CA LEU A 56 3.36 -8.58 -20.58
C LEU A 56 3.20 -7.59 -21.74
N ALA A 57 3.80 -7.89 -22.89
CA ALA A 57 3.65 -7.12 -24.12
C ALA A 57 2.30 -7.40 -24.83
N SER A 58 1.73 -8.59 -24.60
CA SER A 58 0.43 -9.01 -25.14
C SER A 58 -0.28 -9.91 -24.13
N ALA A 59 -1.61 -9.97 -24.22
CA ALA A 59 -2.39 -10.93 -23.43
C ALA A 59 -1.99 -12.37 -23.77
N VAL A 60 -2.18 -13.27 -22.80
CA VAL A 60 -1.91 -14.71 -22.92
C VAL A 60 -3.05 -15.49 -22.29
N ASP A 61 -3.45 -16.60 -22.92
CA ASP A 61 -4.48 -17.51 -22.41
C ASP A 61 -3.86 -18.53 -21.42
N ASP A 62 -4.70 -19.30 -20.72
CA ASP A 62 -4.25 -20.31 -19.73
C ASP A 62 -3.46 -21.49 -20.34
N ALA A 63 -3.65 -21.76 -21.63
CA ALA A 63 -2.96 -22.82 -22.37
C ALA A 63 -1.63 -22.39 -23.00
N ASP A 64 -1.34 -21.08 -23.07
CA ASP A 64 -0.15 -20.58 -23.74
C ASP A 64 1.13 -20.94 -22.96
N THR A 65 2.07 -21.57 -23.67
CA THR A 65 3.40 -21.93 -23.12
C THR A 65 4.50 -20.95 -23.51
N GLU A 66 4.16 -19.90 -24.24
CA GLU A 66 5.05 -18.81 -24.60
C GLU A 66 4.41 -17.49 -24.18
N ILE A 67 5.17 -16.66 -23.48
CA ILE A 67 4.73 -15.31 -23.12
C ILE A 67 5.71 -14.30 -23.71
N THR A 68 5.23 -13.13 -24.08
CA THR A 68 6.10 -12.04 -24.54
C THR A 68 6.17 -10.95 -23.49
N VAL A 69 7.38 -10.65 -22.99
CA VAL A 69 7.61 -9.57 -22.02
C VAL A 69 8.03 -8.27 -22.74
N ALA A 70 7.64 -7.12 -22.19
CA ALA A 70 7.93 -5.82 -22.78
C ALA A 70 9.44 -5.50 -22.78
N ASP A 71 10.13 -5.81 -21.68
CA ASP A 71 11.58 -5.65 -21.56
C ASP A 71 12.23 -6.91 -20.97
N PRO A 72 12.75 -7.83 -21.80
CA PRO A 72 13.43 -9.03 -21.33
C PRO A 72 14.79 -8.73 -20.68
N THR A 73 15.36 -7.53 -20.88
CA THR A 73 16.68 -7.18 -20.35
C THR A 73 16.68 -6.95 -18.84
N GLN A 74 15.50 -6.79 -18.24
CA GLN A 74 15.31 -6.72 -16.79
C GLN A 74 15.40 -8.08 -16.10
N PHE A 75 15.46 -9.19 -16.84
CA PHE A 75 15.52 -10.54 -16.27
C PHE A 75 16.89 -11.20 -16.51
N PRO A 76 17.22 -12.27 -15.77
CA PRO A 76 18.38 -13.10 -16.07
C PRO A 76 18.33 -13.63 -17.52
N SER A 77 19.44 -13.51 -18.24
CA SER A 77 19.54 -14.03 -19.62
C SER A 77 19.63 -15.57 -19.69
N THR A 78 19.84 -16.23 -18.55
CA THR A 78 19.85 -17.70 -18.44
C THR A 78 18.50 -18.18 -17.90
N PRO A 79 17.81 -19.11 -18.59
CA PRO A 79 16.54 -19.65 -18.11
C PRO A 79 16.72 -20.48 -16.82
N GLY A 80 15.62 -20.87 -16.19
CA GLY A 80 15.63 -21.63 -14.94
C GLY A 80 15.20 -20.82 -13.71
N PHE A 81 14.66 -19.62 -13.90
CA PHE A 81 14.03 -18.84 -12.83
C PHE A 81 12.50 -18.85 -12.92
N SER A 82 11.84 -18.58 -11.81
CA SER A 82 10.37 -18.46 -11.77
C SER A 82 9.94 -17.01 -11.74
N ILE A 83 8.82 -16.73 -12.38
CA ILE A 83 8.15 -15.43 -12.43
C ILE A 83 6.74 -15.58 -11.87
N ARG A 84 6.15 -14.47 -11.46
CA ARG A 84 4.75 -14.35 -11.08
C ARG A 84 4.06 -13.32 -11.96
N ILE A 85 2.86 -13.66 -12.40
CA ILE A 85 1.91 -12.75 -13.06
C ILE A 85 0.58 -12.97 -12.35
N ASP A 86 0.03 -11.91 -11.77
CA ASP A 86 -1.19 -12.00 -10.99
C ASP A 86 -1.06 -13.07 -9.88
N GLY A 87 -2.00 -14.01 -9.78
CA GLY A 87 -1.91 -15.14 -8.84
C GLY A 87 -1.14 -16.36 -9.36
N GLU A 88 -0.64 -16.34 -10.60
CA GLU A 88 0.03 -17.47 -11.24
C GLU A 88 1.56 -17.35 -11.10
N GLN A 89 2.21 -18.44 -10.71
CA GLN A 89 3.67 -18.58 -10.85
C GLN A 89 3.98 -19.45 -12.06
N MET A 90 5.00 -19.05 -12.83
CA MET A 90 5.45 -19.77 -14.02
C MET A 90 6.95 -20.01 -13.95
N GLN A 91 7.40 -21.16 -14.43
CA GLN A 91 8.82 -21.48 -14.55
C GLN A 91 9.31 -21.13 -15.96
N VAL A 92 10.25 -20.19 -16.08
CA VAL A 92 10.89 -19.87 -17.37
C VAL A 92 11.92 -20.96 -17.70
N THR A 93 11.75 -21.59 -18.86
CA THR A 93 12.54 -22.76 -19.31
C THR A 93 13.39 -22.47 -20.54
N ALA A 94 13.01 -21.50 -21.36
CA ALA A 94 13.82 -20.99 -22.47
C ALA A 94 13.54 -19.50 -22.70
N ILE A 95 14.50 -18.79 -23.30
CA ILE A 95 14.41 -17.37 -23.61
C ILE A 95 14.87 -17.17 -25.06
N ALA A 96 14.02 -16.54 -25.87
CA ALA A 96 14.29 -16.16 -27.25
C ALA A 96 13.86 -14.71 -27.50
N GLY A 97 14.81 -13.77 -27.41
CA GLY A 97 14.49 -12.34 -27.49
C GLY A 97 13.58 -11.91 -26.34
N SER A 98 12.41 -11.36 -26.67
CA SER A 98 11.36 -10.99 -25.70
C SER A 98 10.39 -12.11 -25.36
N THR A 99 10.52 -13.29 -25.99
CA THR A 99 9.63 -14.43 -25.76
C THR A 99 10.25 -15.38 -24.74
N PHE A 100 9.53 -15.64 -23.67
CA PHE A 100 9.87 -16.63 -22.66
C PHE A 100 9.01 -17.89 -22.86
N THR A 101 9.65 -19.05 -22.98
CA THR A 101 8.96 -20.34 -22.90
C THR A 101 8.78 -20.71 -21.44
N VAL A 102 7.55 -20.96 -21.03
CA VAL A 102 7.18 -21.18 -19.63
C VAL A 102 6.50 -22.52 -19.39
N THR A 103 6.75 -23.10 -18.22
CA THR A 103 5.84 -24.07 -17.63
C THR A 103 4.88 -23.31 -16.70
N ARG A 104 3.60 -23.31 -17.08
CA ARG A 104 2.48 -22.66 -16.38
C ARG A 104 2.12 -23.37 -15.07
N GLY A 105 1.41 -22.69 -14.17
CA GLY A 105 0.90 -23.28 -12.92
C GLY A 105 1.98 -23.87 -11.99
N ALA A 106 3.17 -23.26 -11.96
CA ALA A 106 4.26 -23.68 -11.09
C ALA A 106 3.98 -23.30 -9.62
N GLY A 107 4.73 -23.89 -8.68
CA GLY A 107 4.66 -23.51 -7.26
C GLY A 107 3.29 -23.75 -6.60
N GLY A 108 2.46 -24.64 -7.14
CA GLY A 108 1.12 -24.93 -6.65
C GLY A 108 0.04 -23.95 -7.11
N THR A 109 0.36 -23.04 -8.02
CA THR A 109 -0.61 -22.11 -8.64
C THR A 109 -1.36 -22.77 -9.80
N THR A 110 -2.43 -22.14 -10.27
CA THR A 110 -3.21 -22.60 -11.43
C THR A 110 -2.95 -21.70 -12.62
N ALA A 111 -2.86 -22.27 -13.82
CA ALA A 111 -2.74 -21.49 -15.05
C ALA A 111 -3.99 -20.63 -15.28
N ALA A 112 -3.81 -19.35 -15.57
CA ALA A 112 -4.90 -18.40 -15.78
C ALA A 112 -4.61 -17.43 -16.94
N PRO A 113 -5.62 -16.92 -17.66
CA PRO A 113 -5.38 -15.87 -18.65
C PRO A 113 -4.85 -14.60 -17.97
N HIS A 114 -3.98 -13.87 -18.68
CA HIS A 114 -3.41 -12.60 -18.23
C HIS A 114 -3.49 -11.55 -19.33
N GLU A 115 -3.79 -10.32 -18.96
CA GLU A 115 -3.92 -9.21 -19.89
C GLU A 115 -2.57 -8.60 -20.28
N ALA A 116 -2.54 -7.92 -21.43
CA ALA A 116 -1.40 -7.09 -21.79
C ALA A 116 -1.17 -6.01 -20.72
N GLY A 117 0.09 -5.74 -20.38
CA GLY A 117 0.45 -4.81 -19.32
C GLY A 117 0.44 -5.42 -17.90
N SER A 118 -0.04 -6.64 -17.69
CA SER A 118 0.09 -7.31 -16.40
C SER A 118 1.55 -7.40 -15.97
N ALA A 119 1.82 -7.09 -14.69
CA ALA A 119 3.16 -7.09 -14.14
C ALA A 119 3.74 -8.50 -14.14
N VAL A 120 4.98 -8.63 -14.62
CA VAL A 120 5.76 -9.87 -14.61
C VAL A 120 6.90 -9.66 -13.63
N VAL A 121 6.90 -10.40 -12.52
CA VAL A 121 7.85 -10.18 -11.42
C VAL A 121 8.59 -11.48 -11.11
N GLN A 122 9.92 -11.46 -11.08
CA GLN A 122 10.69 -12.63 -10.66
C GLN A 122 10.45 -12.93 -9.18
N THR A 123 10.28 -14.20 -8.82
CA THR A 123 9.88 -14.60 -7.46
C THR A 123 11.06 -14.75 -6.49
N THR A 124 12.27 -14.43 -6.94
CA THR A 124 13.51 -14.53 -6.15
C THR A 124 14.19 -13.17 -5.97
N GLY A 125 15.09 -13.10 -5.00
CA GLY A 125 15.69 -11.86 -4.50
C GLY A 125 15.33 -11.71 -3.02
N GLY A 126 14.47 -10.73 -2.75
CA GLY A 126 13.83 -10.44 -1.48
C GLY A 126 14.75 -9.85 -0.42
N GLN A 127 14.28 -8.84 0.31
CA GLN A 127 14.89 -8.50 1.59
C GLN A 127 14.64 -9.63 2.57
N THR A 128 15.69 -10.23 3.15
CA THR A 128 15.53 -11.31 4.14
C THR A 128 15.63 -10.79 5.59
N ALA A 129 15.33 -11.66 6.57
CA ALA A 129 15.35 -11.34 8.01
C ALA A 129 14.44 -10.18 8.44
N GLY A 130 13.22 -10.10 7.87
CA GLY A 130 12.22 -9.08 8.20
C GLY A 130 12.44 -7.72 7.55
N GLY A 131 13.41 -7.59 6.64
CA GLY A 131 13.64 -6.34 5.90
C GLY A 131 12.43 -5.93 5.06
N ARG A 132 12.13 -4.64 5.08
CA ARG A 132 11.03 -4.02 4.34
C ARG A 132 11.52 -3.48 3.00
N GLY A 133 10.61 -3.24 2.07
CA GLY A 133 10.93 -2.59 0.79
C GLY A 133 11.32 -1.13 1.03
N ILE A 134 10.32 -0.30 1.33
CA ILE A 134 10.47 1.11 1.67
C ILE A 134 9.96 1.30 3.09
N ALA A 135 10.79 1.84 3.97
CA ALA A 135 10.41 2.19 5.33
C ALA A 135 10.67 3.68 5.59
N VAL A 136 9.63 4.39 6.02
CA VAL A 136 9.69 5.79 6.45
C VAL A 136 9.26 5.85 7.91
N ASN A 137 10.20 6.20 8.77
CA ASN A 137 9.99 6.33 10.20
C ASN A 137 10.12 7.80 10.58
N LEU A 138 9.08 8.34 11.22
CA LEU A 138 9.04 9.69 11.74
C LEU A 138 8.78 9.62 13.24
N GLU A 139 9.72 10.13 14.03
CA GLU A 139 9.66 10.15 15.50
C GLU A 139 9.87 11.57 16.01
N GLU A 140 9.33 11.88 17.21
CA GLU A 140 9.52 13.20 17.87
C GLU A 140 9.08 14.38 16.98
N ARG A 141 9.54 15.61 17.22
CA ARG A 141 9.21 16.80 16.40
C ARG A 141 9.88 16.81 15.02
N SER A 142 9.81 15.69 14.29
CA SER A 142 10.26 15.55 12.90
C SER A 142 9.13 15.80 11.91
N ALA A 143 9.47 16.06 10.64
CA ALA A 143 8.45 16.14 9.60
C ALA A 143 8.94 15.67 8.25
N ILE A 144 8.03 15.10 7.47
CA ILE A 144 8.21 14.86 6.03
C ILE A 144 7.26 15.76 5.23
N GLN A 145 7.75 16.26 4.10
CA GLN A 145 6.98 17.11 3.20
C GLN A 145 6.87 16.51 1.82
N ASP A 146 5.64 16.45 1.29
CA ASP A 146 5.32 16.14 -0.09
C ASP A 146 6.06 14.88 -0.63
N LEU A 147 6.03 13.77 0.11
CA LEU A 147 6.68 12.51 -0.31
C LEU A 147 5.90 11.87 -1.46
N HIS A 148 6.60 11.45 -2.51
CA HIS A 148 6.01 10.75 -3.65
C HIS A 148 6.72 9.42 -3.90
N ILE A 149 5.98 8.31 -3.81
CA ILE A 149 6.46 6.96 -4.10
C ILE A 149 5.76 6.51 -5.38
N LEU A 150 6.46 6.51 -6.52
CA LEU A 150 5.86 6.41 -7.85
C LEU A 150 6.50 5.29 -8.69
N ARG A 151 5.71 4.43 -9.35
CA ARG A 151 6.23 3.50 -10.38
C ARG A 151 7.37 2.57 -9.91
N ASN A 152 7.38 2.18 -8.64
CA ASN A 152 8.32 1.19 -8.13
C ASN A 152 7.74 -0.22 -8.23
N VAL A 153 8.60 -1.21 -8.45
CA VAL A 153 8.31 -2.62 -8.22
C VAL A 153 8.91 -3.01 -6.87
N ILE A 154 8.09 -3.39 -5.91
CA ILE A 154 8.48 -3.73 -4.53
C ILE A 154 8.00 -5.14 -4.23
N ALA A 155 8.92 -6.10 -4.29
CA ALA A 155 8.53 -7.50 -4.26
C ALA A 155 9.38 -8.38 -3.34
N ASN A 156 8.79 -9.51 -2.94
CA ASN A 156 9.43 -10.61 -2.22
C ASN A 156 10.10 -10.21 -0.89
N ASN A 157 9.76 -9.08 -0.28
CA ASN A 157 10.37 -8.66 0.98
C ASN A 157 9.83 -9.50 2.15
N ALA A 158 10.70 -9.85 3.09
CA ALA A 158 10.32 -10.61 4.28
C ALA A 158 9.42 -9.79 5.21
N GLY A 159 9.64 -8.48 5.28
CA GLY A 159 8.75 -7.51 5.91
C GLY A 159 7.79 -6.85 4.91
N ASN A 160 7.24 -5.70 5.29
CA ASN A 160 6.27 -4.94 4.51
C ASN A 160 6.86 -4.38 3.20
N GLY A 161 6.01 -4.18 2.19
CA GLY A 161 6.40 -3.55 0.93
C GLY A 161 6.72 -2.08 1.16
N ILE A 162 5.70 -1.29 1.51
CA ILE A 162 5.84 0.10 1.96
C ILE A 162 5.38 0.17 3.41
N ASP A 163 6.19 0.81 4.25
CA ASP A 163 5.93 0.94 5.67
C ASP A 163 6.14 2.38 6.13
N LEU A 164 5.05 3.04 6.53
CA LEU A 164 5.07 4.40 7.03
C LEU A 164 4.71 4.35 8.51
N THR A 165 5.67 4.70 9.37
CA THR A 165 5.46 4.76 10.82
C THR A 165 5.64 6.20 11.32
N ARG A 166 4.64 6.72 12.04
CA ARG A 166 4.68 8.04 12.67
C ARG A 166 4.42 7.92 14.17
N SER A 167 5.35 8.39 15.00
CA SER A 167 5.19 8.47 16.45
C SER A 167 5.26 9.90 16.99
N ASP A 168 4.75 10.09 18.21
CA ASP A 168 4.91 11.28 19.06
C ASP A 168 4.47 12.57 18.39
N ASN A 169 5.34 13.58 18.25
CA ASN A 169 5.00 14.90 17.70
C ASN A 169 5.39 15.05 16.22
N ALA A 170 5.59 13.94 15.50
CA ALA A 170 6.06 14.00 14.12
C ALA A 170 4.92 14.44 13.17
N ALA A 171 5.26 15.12 12.08
CA ALA A 171 4.27 15.66 11.15
C ALA A 171 4.46 15.15 9.72
N VAL A 172 3.36 15.06 9.00
CA VAL A 172 3.32 14.75 7.56
C VAL A 172 2.59 15.90 6.90
N LEU A 173 3.31 16.67 6.10
CA LEU A 173 2.88 18.00 5.69
C LEU A 173 2.82 18.12 4.17
N SER A 174 1.74 18.70 3.67
CA SER A 174 1.69 19.19 2.29
C SER A 174 2.09 20.66 2.29
N VAL A 175 3.14 21.00 1.56
CA VAL A 175 3.69 22.37 1.56
C VAL A 175 3.74 22.92 0.15
N GLN A 176 4.33 22.16 -0.78
CA GLN A 176 4.38 22.46 -2.20
C GLN A 176 4.23 21.16 -3.00
N PRO A 177 3.01 20.59 -3.04
CA PRO A 177 2.78 19.33 -3.75
C PRO A 177 3.07 19.49 -5.25
N LEU A 178 3.56 18.42 -5.88
CA LEU A 178 3.64 18.34 -7.34
C LEU A 178 2.21 18.42 -7.94
N PRO A 179 2.05 18.78 -9.22
CA PRO A 179 0.73 18.88 -9.84
C PRO A 179 -0.14 17.61 -9.73
N ASP A 180 0.46 16.44 -9.52
CA ASP A 180 -0.19 15.13 -9.40
C ASP A 180 -0.19 14.54 -7.98
N GLN A 181 0.21 15.33 -6.98
CA GLN A 181 0.10 15.00 -5.56
C GLN A 181 -1.06 15.77 -4.96
N ASN A 182 -2.06 15.07 -4.44
CA ASN A 182 -3.18 15.71 -3.76
C ASN A 182 -2.98 15.73 -2.24
N ARG A 183 -2.12 14.84 -1.71
CA ARG A 183 -1.83 14.67 -0.28
C ARG A 183 -0.35 14.84 0.03
N ALA A 184 -0.04 14.97 1.31
CA ALA A 184 1.34 15.10 1.80
C ALA A 184 2.21 13.86 1.50
N VAL A 185 1.62 12.67 1.43
CA VAL A 185 2.26 11.45 0.92
C VAL A 185 1.42 10.86 -0.21
N THR A 186 2.01 10.70 -1.38
CA THR A 186 1.38 10.08 -2.55
C THR A 186 2.09 8.77 -2.86
N ILE A 187 1.35 7.67 -2.86
CA ILE A 187 1.82 6.35 -3.30
C ILE A 187 1.09 6.04 -4.61
N SER A 188 1.78 6.06 -5.75
CA SER A 188 1.10 5.90 -7.04
C SER A 188 1.79 4.96 -8.02
N GLU A 189 1.00 4.21 -8.78
CA GLU A 189 1.49 3.39 -9.90
C GLU A 189 2.56 2.35 -9.51
N ASN A 190 2.62 1.94 -8.25
CA ASN A 190 3.58 0.94 -7.78
C ASN A 190 3.02 -0.47 -7.98
N VAL A 191 3.90 -1.43 -8.24
CA VAL A 191 3.63 -2.87 -8.15
C VAL A 191 4.21 -3.38 -6.85
N ILE A 192 3.36 -3.82 -5.92
CA ILE A 192 3.73 -4.28 -4.58
C ILE A 192 3.32 -5.75 -4.44
N ASP A 193 4.28 -6.66 -4.60
CA ASP A 193 4.01 -8.09 -4.77
C ASP A 193 4.72 -9.00 -3.75
N ASN A 194 3.99 -9.90 -3.07
CA ASN A 194 4.61 -10.93 -2.22
C ASN A 194 5.51 -10.38 -1.09
N ASN A 195 5.05 -9.32 -0.43
CA ASN A 195 5.63 -8.82 0.82
C ASN A 195 4.89 -9.41 2.03
N GLN A 196 5.25 -9.01 3.25
CA GLN A 196 4.43 -9.34 4.42
C GLN A 196 3.06 -8.66 4.32
N VAL A 197 3.01 -7.35 4.54
CA VAL A 197 1.88 -6.48 4.16
C VAL A 197 2.31 -5.69 2.92
N GLY A 198 1.37 -5.39 2.01
CA GLY A 198 1.68 -4.54 0.86
C GLY A 198 2.04 -3.11 1.27
N ILE A 199 1.08 -2.37 1.80
CA ILE A 199 1.26 -1.02 2.37
C ILE A 199 0.83 -1.04 3.84
N ARG A 200 1.72 -0.64 4.73
CA ARG A 200 1.41 -0.44 6.16
C ARG A 200 1.54 1.03 6.52
N VAL A 201 0.52 1.58 7.16
CA VAL A 201 0.57 2.89 7.82
C VAL A 201 0.28 2.69 9.30
N LEU A 202 1.24 3.03 10.14
CA LEU A 202 1.14 2.92 11.59
C LEU A 202 1.35 4.30 12.22
N THR A 203 0.35 4.75 12.97
CA THR A 203 0.40 6.02 13.69
C THR A 203 0.26 5.75 15.18
N GLN A 204 1.19 6.26 15.98
CA GLN A 204 1.28 5.97 17.41
C GLN A 204 1.56 7.24 18.21
N ASN A 205 1.17 7.21 19.48
CA ASN A 205 1.38 8.26 20.48
C ASN A 205 0.77 9.62 20.11
N SER A 206 0.60 10.46 21.13
CA SER A 206 -0.22 11.68 21.08
C SER A 206 0.32 12.74 20.11
N SER A 207 -0.14 12.70 18.87
CA SER A 207 -0.33 13.92 18.07
C SER A 207 -1.77 13.96 17.59
N ALA A 208 -2.43 15.09 17.83
CA ALA A 208 -3.74 15.40 17.26
C ALA A 208 -3.69 15.60 15.73
N ASP A 209 -2.53 15.49 15.10
CA ASP A 209 -2.35 15.70 13.66
C ASP A 209 -2.95 14.55 12.86
N LEU A 210 -3.67 14.93 11.81
CA LEU A 210 -4.16 14.03 10.79
C LEU A 210 -3.02 13.70 9.85
N ILE A 211 -2.63 12.43 9.73
CA ILE A 211 -1.70 12.05 8.66
C ILE A 211 -2.45 12.02 7.36
N ASP A 212 -1.95 12.78 6.37
CA ASP A 212 -2.58 12.96 5.08
C ASP A 212 -1.87 12.16 3.98
N LEU A 213 -2.51 11.09 3.51
CA LEU A 213 -1.96 10.19 2.50
C LEU A 213 -2.96 9.84 1.40
N GLU A 214 -2.44 9.54 0.22
CA GLU A 214 -3.19 8.90 -0.85
C GLU A 214 -2.43 7.70 -1.43
N ALA A 215 -3.18 6.68 -1.85
CA ALA A 215 -2.71 5.62 -2.72
C ALA A 215 -3.56 5.58 -4.00
N ARG A 216 -2.94 5.70 -5.17
CA ARG A 216 -3.65 5.63 -6.46
C ARG A 216 -2.99 4.76 -7.51
N ASN A 217 -3.79 4.05 -8.31
CA ASN A 217 -3.29 3.24 -9.43
C ASN A 217 -2.22 2.21 -9.04
N ASN A 218 -2.15 1.78 -7.78
CA ASN A 218 -1.18 0.77 -7.36
C ASN A 218 -1.75 -0.63 -7.61
N ARG A 219 -0.86 -1.57 -7.91
CA ARG A 219 -1.13 -3.00 -7.92
C ARG A 219 -0.54 -3.63 -6.68
N ILE A 220 -1.38 -4.08 -5.75
CA ILE A 220 -0.98 -4.61 -4.44
C ILE A 220 -1.45 -6.06 -4.36
N ALA A 221 -0.53 -7.00 -4.53
CA ALA A 221 -0.92 -8.40 -4.70
C ALA A 221 -0.04 -9.41 -3.98
N ASN A 222 -0.60 -10.59 -3.77
CA ASN A 222 0.12 -11.78 -3.29
C ASN A 222 0.84 -11.60 -1.94
N ASN A 223 0.50 -10.57 -1.15
CA ASN A 223 1.13 -10.34 0.15
C ASN A 223 0.70 -11.40 1.16
N ARG A 224 1.57 -11.73 2.11
CA ARG A 224 1.39 -12.86 3.05
C ARG A 224 0.38 -12.57 4.17
N ASP A 225 0.15 -11.30 4.43
CA ASP A 225 -0.89 -10.77 5.31
C ASP A 225 -1.83 -9.88 4.47
N ASP A 226 -2.19 -8.69 4.94
CA ASP A 226 -3.11 -7.79 4.24
C ASP A 226 -2.47 -7.07 3.05
N GLY A 227 -3.30 -6.67 2.08
CA GLY A 227 -2.85 -5.78 1.00
C GLY A 227 -2.48 -4.40 1.54
N VAL A 228 -3.43 -3.74 2.21
CA VAL A 228 -3.23 -2.45 2.89
C VAL A 228 -3.64 -2.58 4.35
N ALA A 229 -2.75 -2.23 5.28
CA ALA A 229 -3.03 -2.20 6.72
C ALA A 229 -2.85 -0.78 7.28
N LEU A 230 -3.95 -0.20 7.76
CA LEU A 230 -3.98 1.12 8.39
C LEU A 230 -4.22 0.95 9.89
N ARG A 231 -3.30 1.43 10.71
CA ARG A 231 -3.37 1.26 12.17
C ARG A 231 -3.14 2.57 12.90
N ALA A 232 -4.17 3.04 13.60
CA ALA A 232 -4.11 4.20 14.46
C ALA A 232 -4.10 3.80 15.94
N GLU A 233 -3.13 4.28 16.72
CA GLU A 233 -3.01 4.02 18.15
C GLU A 233 -2.97 5.31 18.97
N ALA A 234 -3.42 5.24 20.23
CA ALA A 234 -3.51 6.40 21.14
C ALA A 234 -4.25 7.57 20.47
N ASP A 235 -3.77 8.82 20.52
CA ASP A 235 -4.52 9.98 19.99
C ASP A 235 -4.32 10.28 18.50
N SER A 236 -3.87 9.30 17.71
CA SER A 236 -3.49 9.52 16.30
C SER A 236 -4.62 9.28 15.29
N ARG A 237 -4.53 9.97 14.14
CA ARG A 237 -5.54 9.92 13.06
C ARG A 237 -4.90 9.73 11.70
N ILE A 238 -5.58 8.95 10.85
CA ILE A 238 -5.16 8.66 9.48
C ILE A 238 -6.25 9.14 8.52
N LEU A 239 -5.90 10.03 7.59
CA LEU A 239 -6.61 10.28 6.35
C LEU A 239 -5.88 9.56 5.22
N PHE A 240 -6.52 8.54 4.67
CA PHE A 240 -5.95 7.72 3.61
C PHE A 240 -6.94 7.60 2.46
N ASP A 241 -6.72 8.33 1.37
CA ASP A 241 -7.53 8.20 0.17
C ASP A 241 -7.03 7.05 -0.71
N MET A 242 -7.96 6.33 -1.33
CA MET A 242 -7.63 5.24 -2.26
C MET A 242 -8.41 5.39 -3.55
N GLU A 243 -7.70 5.52 -4.66
CA GLU A 243 -8.32 5.59 -5.98
C GLU A 243 -7.72 4.60 -6.96
N ALA A 244 -8.57 3.82 -7.63
CA ALA A 244 -8.18 2.99 -8.77
C ALA A 244 -7.01 2.01 -8.48
N ASN A 245 -6.87 1.56 -7.23
CA ASN A 245 -5.90 0.52 -6.89
C ASN A 245 -6.48 -0.86 -7.20
N VAL A 246 -5.61 -1.80 -7.56
CA VAL A 246 -5.94 -3.22 -7.72
C VAL A 246 -5.29 -3.99 -6.57
N ILE A 247 -6.11 -4.47 -5.63
CA ILE A 247 -5.69 -5.13 -4.39
C ILE A 247 -6.22 -6.56 -4.37
N GLN A 248 -5.34 -7.54 -4.64
CA GLN A 248 -5.82 -8.89 -4.90
C GLN A 248 -4.85 -10.01 -4.52
N PHE A 249 -5.38 -11.22 -4.33
CA PHE A 249 -4.58 -12.40 -4.01
C PHE A 249 -3.77 -12.29 -2.71
N ASN A 250 -4.10 -11.35 -1.83
CA ASN A 250 -3.44 -11.24 -0.53
C ASN A 250 -3.96 -12.34 0.39
N ALA A 251 -3.08 -12.90 1.22
CA ALA A 251 -3.42 -14.01 2.10
C ALA A 251 -4.24 -13.57 3.34
N GLY A 252 -4.24 -12.27 3.66
CA GLY A 252 -5.13 -11.62 4.61
C GLY A 252 -6.30 -10.89 3.93
N ASP A 253 -6.74 -9.79 4.53
CA ASP A 253 -7.74 -8.88 3.97
C ASP A 253 -7.15 -8.09 2.79
N GLY A 254 -8.00 -7.63 1.87
CA GLY A 254 -7.56 -6.66 0.87
C GLY A 254 -7.11 -5.36 1.54
N VAL A 255 -8.00 -4.79 2.35
CA VAL A 255 -7.74 -3.60 3.18
C VAL A 255 -8.19 -3.88 4.60
N GLN A 256 -7.31 -3.67 5.57
CA GLN A 256 -7.64 -3.71 6.99
C GLN A 256 -7.40 -2.34 7.63
N THR A 257 -8.38 -1.87 8.39
CA THR A 257 -8.18 -0.76 9.33
C THR A 257 -8.28 -1.29 10.74
N SER A 258 -7.41 -0.82 11.62
CA SER A 258 -7.44 -1.15 13.04
C SER A 258 -7.19 0.10 13.89
N SER A 259 -7.83 0.14 15.05
CA SER A 259 -7.42 1.02 16.14
C SER A 259 -7.07 0.21 17.37
N HIS A 260 -5.98 0.54 18.07
CA HIS A 260 -5.62 -0.11 19.33
C HIS A 260 -5.49 0.93 20.45
N ALA A 261 -6.17 0.68 21.59
CA ALA A 261 -5.87 1.38 22.83
C ALA A 261 -4.65 0.71 23.47
N ASN A 262 -3.51 1.40 23.57
CA ASN A 262 -2.33 0.89 24.29
C ASN A 262 -2.50 0.95 25.84
N PHE A 263 -3.73 0.82 26.37
CA PHE A 263 -4.01 1.02 27.80
C PHE A 263 -4.66 -0.20 28.48
N PRO A 264 -4.45 -0.36 29.80
CA PRO A 264 -5.05 -1.46 30.56
C PRO A 264 -6.58 -1.48 30.45
N ALA A 265 -7.17 -2.66 30.42
CA ALA A 265 -8.62 -2.81 30.43
C ALA A 265 -9.27 -2.01 31.57
N GLY A 266 -10.15 -1.05 31.23
CA GLY A 266 -10.88 -0.21 32.18
C GLY A 266 -10.41 1.25 32.34
N SER A 267 -9.44 1.71 31.53
CA SER A 267 -9.13 3.15 31.42
C SER A 267 -10.26 3.94 30.76
N ASP A 268 -10.42 5.23 31.08
CA ASP A 268 -11.39 6.10 30.39
C ASP A 268 -10.90 6.39 28.97
N PHE A 269 -11.66 5.94 27.97
CA PHE A 269 -11.32 6.00 26.54
C PHE A 269 -11.97 7.19 25.81
N SER A 270 -12.60 8.12 26.54
CA SER A 270 -13.39 9.21 25.97
C SER A 270 -12.59 10.36 25.35
N SER A 271 -11.26 10.39 25.55
CA SER A 271 -10.35 11.39 24.95
C SER A 271 -9.61 10.92 23.70
N ASP A 272 -9.59 9.61 23.42
CA ASP A 272 -8.74 9.03 22.38
C ASP A 272 -9.30 9.25 20.97
N LYS A 273 -8.62 10.03 20.14
CA LYS A 273 -9.06 10.39 18.78
C LYS A 273 -8.72 9.34 17.70
N ARG A 274 -8.72 8.05 18.03
CA ARG A 274 -8.28 6.95 17.14
C ARG A 274 -9.18 6.84 15.90
N GLN A 275 -8.82 7.42 14.77
CA GLN A 275 -9.73 7.47 13.62
C GLN A 275 -8.99 7.20 12.32
N VAL A 276 -9.55 6.28 11.53
CA VAL A 276 -9.22 6.13 10.10
C VAL A 276 -10.38 6.70 9.27
N VAL A 277 -10.03 7.58 8.34
CA VAL A 277 -10.94 8.22 7.40
C VAL A 277 -10.33 8.24 5.99
N GLY A 278 -11.13 8.60 5.00
CA GLY A 278 -10.70 8.75 3.61
C GLY A 278 -11.83 8.52 2.65
N THR A 279 -11.54 8.70 1.37
CA THR A 279 -12.42 8.37 0.24
C THR A 279 -11.81 7.27 -0.58
N TRP A 280 -12.47 6.11 -0.62
CA TRP A 280 -12.02 4.92 -1.32
C TRP A 280 -12.92 4.63 -2.50
N ILE A 281 -12.46 4.90 -3.71
CA ILE A 281 -13.26 4.84 -4.94
C ILE A 281 -12.52 4.13 -6.08
N LYS A 282 -13.26 3.53 -7.01
CA LYS A 282 -12.72 2.87 -8.22
C LYS A 282 -11.72 1.73 -7.95
N ASN A 283 -11.56 1.28 -6.71
CA ASN A 283 -10.62 0.22 -6.40
C ASN A 283 -11.21 -1.13 -6.83
N VAL A 284 -10.33 -2.04 -7.27
CA VAL A 284 -10.65 -3.45 -7.47
C VAL A 284 -10.04 -4.21 -6.30
N ILE A 285 -10.88 -4.79 -5.44
CA ILE A 285 -10.45 -5.54 -4.25
C ILE A 285 -10.99 -6.95 -4.36
N SER A 286 -10.18 -7.88 -4.87
CA SER A 286 -10.66 -9.22 -5.20
C SER A 286 -9.73 -10.34 -4.83
N ASP A 287 -10.27 -11.55 -4.68
CA ASP A 287 -9.48 -12.77 -4.51
C ASP A 287 -8.53 -12.76 -3.30
N ASN A 288 -8.85 -11.97 -2.27
CA ASN A 288 -8.10 -12.00 -1.01
C ASN A 288 -8.64 -13.15 -0.15
N ASN A 289 -7.76 -13.84 0.58
CA ASN A 289 -8.14 -14.97 1.42
C ASN A 289 -8.86 -14.53 2.72
N GLY A 290 -8.83 -13.23 3.05
CA GLY A 290 -9.64 -12.60 4.07
C GLY A 290 -10.89 -11.94 3.51
N ASN A 291 -11.26 -10.81 4.10
CA ASN A 291 -12.32 -9.94 3.61
C ASN A 291 -11.79 -9.05 2.50
N GLY A 292 -12.66 -8.48 1.67
CA GLY A 292 -12.25 -7.40 0.76
C GLY A 292 -11.78 -6.19 1.57
N VAL A 293 -12.68 -5.67 2.40
CA VAL A 293 -12.40 -4.59 3.34
C VAL A 293 -12.81 -5.02 4.75
N ASN A 294 -11.88 -4.98 5.70
CA ASN A 294 -12.12 -5.28 7.10
C ASN A 294 -11.89 -4.04 7.96
N ILE A 295 -12.98 -3.53 8.53
CA ILE A 295 -13.01 -2.31 9.29
C ILE A 295 -13.12 -2.69 10.77
N VAL A 296 -12.03 -2.52 11.51
CA VAL A 296 -11.93 -2.86 12.93
C VAL A 296 -11.58 -1.61 13.75
N GLY A 297 -12.34 -1.34 14.81
CA GLY A 297 -12.04 -0.26 15.74
C GLY A 297 -12.86 1.02 15.50
N LEU A 298 -12.24 2.17 15.71
CA LEU A 298 -12.86 3.49 15.58
C LEU A 298 -12.57 4.10 14.20
N HIS A 299 -13.59 4.70 13.60
CA HIS A 299 -13.59 5.19 12.21
C HIS A 299 -14.31 6.54 12.11
N GLY A 300 -14.04 7.25 11.01
CA GLY A 300 -14.54 8.60 10.71
C GLY A 300 -13.95 9.69 11.60
N LEU A 301 -13.83 10.92 11.09
CA LEU A 301 -13.32 12.05 11.87
C LEU A 301 -14.45 12.81 12.55
N THR A 302 -14.61 12.63 13.85
CA THR A 302 -15.48 13.50 14.66
C THR A 302 -14.71 14.72 15.14
N ASP A 303 -15.24 15.90 14.88
CA ASP A 303 -14.82 17.13 15.52
C ASP A 303 -15.46 17.22 16.91
N ASP A 304 -14.65 17.15 17.96
CA ASP A 304 -15.11 17.17 19.35
C ASP A 304 -15.76 18.50 19.75
N VAL A 305 -15.50 19.59 19.01
CA VAL A 305 -16.07 20.92 19.28
C VAL A 305 -17.44 21.06 18.64
N THR A 306 -17.59 20.58 17.40
CA THR A 306 -18.83 20.77 16.62
C THR A 306 -19.74 19.54 16.60
N GLY A 307 -19.23 18.36 16.98
CA GLY A 307 -19.92 17.08 16.88
C GLY A 307 -20.10 16.58 15.45
N VAL A 308 -19.55 17.28 14.45
CA VAL A 308 -19.64 16.89 13.04
C VAL A 308 -18.70 15.72 12.77
N THR A 309 -19.21 14.66 12.14
CA THR A 309 -18.42 13.49 11.76
C THR A 309 -18.23 13.44 10.25
N VAL A 310 -16.98 13.40 9.80
CA VAL A 310 -16.61 13.09 8.41
C VAL A 310 -16.49 11.57 8.28
N PRO A 311 -17.34 10.90 7.49
CA PRO A 311 -17.30 9.45 7.39
C PRO A 311 -16.10 8.97 6.57
N LEU A 312 -15.66 7.75 6.86
CA LEU A 312 -14.91 6.94 5.91
C LEU A 312 -15.84 6.58 4.75
N VAL A 313 -15.49 6.98 3.53
CA VAL A 313 -16.30 6.75 2.32
C VAL A 313 -15.75 5.55 1.56
N ILE A 314 -16.59 4.54 1.33
CA ILE A 314 -16.27 3.35 0.55
C ILE A 314 -17.23 3.29 -0.63
N GLY A 315 -16.72 3.74 -1.77
CA GLY A 315 -17.45 3.88 -3.02
C GLY A 315 -18.34 5.12 -2.99
N MET A 316 -18.62 5.65 -4.18
CA MET A 316 -19.45 6.83 -4.35
C MET A 316 -20.45 6.62 -5.48
N GLU A 317 -21.65 7.18 -5.33
CA GLU A 317 -22.64 7.21 -6.39
C GLU A 317 -22.17 8.04 -7.60
N GLY A 318 -22.68 7.64 -8.76
CA GLY A 318 -22.43 8.31 -10.03
C GLY A 318 -21.16 7.84 -10.73
N THR A 319 -20.92 8.49 -11.87
CA THR A 319 -19.75 8.26 -12.72
C THR A 319 -18.75 9.40 -12.52
N ASP A 320 -17.48 9.10 -12.72
CA ASP A 320 -16.46 10.13 -12.74
C ASP A 320 -16.64 11.02 -13.98
N PRO A 321 -16.65 12.36 -13.84
CA PRO A 321 -16.80 13.27 -14.98
C PRO A 321 -15.60 13.26 -15.96
N VAL A 322 -14.44 12.75 -15.55
CA VAL A 322 -13.22 12.67 -16.35
C VAL A 322 -13.21 11.45 -17.25
N ASP A 323 -13.49 10.26 -16.70
CA ASP A 323 -13.37 8.98 -17.42
C ASP A 323 -14.72 8.30 -17.73
N GLY A 324 -15.82 8.76 -17.13
CA GLY A 324 -17.17 8.19 -17.32
C GLY A 324 -17.40 6.85 -16.62
N LEU A 325 -16.42 6.32 -15.89
CA LEU A 325 -16.50 5.06 -15.16
C LEU A 325 -17.19 5.25 -13.81
N SER A 326 -17.72 4.16 -13.25
CA SER A 326 -18.32 4.17 -11.91
C SER A 326 -17.31 4.66 -10.86
N ARG A 327 -17.76 5.52 -9.93
CA ARG A 327 -16.97 5.91 -8.74
C ARG A 327 -17.06 4.87 -7.61
N GLY A 328 -17.75 3.77 -7.84
CA GLY A 328 -17.81 2.61 -6.97
C GLY A 328 -16.53 1.78 -6.94
N ASN A 329 -16.37 0.95 -5.91
CA ASN A 329 -15.34 -0.11 -5.92
C ASN A 329 -15.93 -1.42 -6.46
N ARG A 330 -15.07 -2.25 -7.05
CA ARG A 330 -15.39 -3.66 -7.35
C ARG A 330 -14.81 -4.53 -6.23
N ILE A 331 -15.66 -5.17 -5.43
CA ILE A 331 -15.24 -5.96 -4.26
C ILE A 331 -15.81 -7.36 -4.38
N GLU A 332 -15.03 -8.29 -4.93
CA GLU A 332 -15.54 -9.58 -5.40
C GLU A 332 -14.60 -10.73 -5.06
N ARG A 333 -15.13 -11.97 -5.00
CA ARG A 333 -14.31 -13.20 -4.89
C ARG A 333 -13.32 -13.23 -3.71
N ASN A 334 -13.51 -12.41 -2.68
CA ASN A 334 -12.80 -12.53 -1.42
C ASN A 334 -13.34 -13.75 -0.65
N ALA A 335 -12.48 -14.45 0.09
CA ALA A 335 -12.87 -15.73 0.71
C ALA A 335 -13.75 -15.57 1.95
N SER A 336 -13.76 -14.39 2.57
CA SER A 336 -14.67 -14.02 3.67
C SER A 336 -15.70 -12.96 3.21
N ASP A 337 -15.94 -11.91 4.00
CA ASP A 337 -16.92 -10.87 3.65
C ASP A 337 -16.37 -9.91 2.58
N GLY A 338 -17.23 -9.35 1.73
CA GLY A 338 -16.83 -8.26 0.84
C GLY A 338 -16.38 -7.03 1.65
N ILE A 339 -17.27 -6.53 2.51
CA ILE A 339 -16.97 -5.50 3.50
C ILE A 339 -17.44 -6.01 4.87
N ARG A 340 -16.52 -6.10 5.82
CA ARG A 340 -16.78 -6.42 7.22
C ARG A 340 -16.60 -5.17 8.07
N VAL A 341 -17.58 -4.88 8.92
CA VAL A 341 -17.48 -3.82 9.94
C VAL A 341 -17.59 -4.47 11.32
N ALA A 342 -16.48 -4.52 12.04
CA ALA A 342 -16.38 -5.10 13.37
C ALA A 342 -16.39 -4.01 14.45
N ARG A 343 -17.12 -4.26 15.54
CA ARG A 343 -17.19 -3.33 16.67
C ARG A 343 -15.82 -3.17 17.32
N ALA A 344 -15.50 -1.94 17.70
CA ALA A 344 -14.45 -1.66 18.65
C ALA A 344 -14.78 -2.33 20.00
N ASP A 345 -13.73 -2.72 20.69
CA ASP A 345 -13.64 -3.14 22.08
C ASP A 345 -14.35 -2.16 23.03
N GLY A 346 -15.66 -2.40 23.22
CA GLY A 346 -16.41 -2.04 24.43
C GLY A 346 -16.98 -0.63 24.57
N HIS A 347 -16.75 0.31 23.65
CA HIS A 347 -17.21 1.70 23.82
C HIS A 347 -17.86 2.30 22.56
N GLY A 348 -18.78 3.25 22.80
CA GLY A 348 -19.85 3.74 21.92
C GLY A 348 -19.50 3.88 20.44
N ASP A 349 -20.24 3.14 19.61
CA ASP A 349 -20.16 3.18 18.15
C ASP A 349 -20.37 4.61 17.61
N ASN A 350 -19.45 5.07 16.77
CA ASN A 350 -19.71 6.17 15.85
C ASN A 350 -20.48 5.62 14.63
N ARG A 351 -21.77 5.31 14.80
CA ARG A 351 -22.57 4.60 13.77
C ARG A 351 -22.76 5.37 12.46
N ASP A 352 -22.46 6.67 12.45
CA ASP A 352 -22.55 7.54 11.27
C ASP A 352 -21.17 7.78 10.61
N ALA A 353 -20.15 7.02 11.00
CA ALA A 353 -18.77 7.25 10.60
C ALA A 353 -18.32 6.51 9.32
N ILE A 354 -19.22 5.76 8.68
CA ILE A 354 -18.92 5.01 7.45
C ILE A 354 -20.05 5.22 6.45
N ALA A 355 -19.70 5.67 5.24
CA ALA A 355 -20.61 5.80 4.12
C ALA A 355 -20.22 4.79 3.04
N ILE A 356 -21.13 3.89 2.67
CA ILE A 356 -20.89 2.85 1.66
C ILE A 356 -21.88 3.04 0.52
N ALA A 357 -21.39 3.23 -0.71
CA ALA A 357 -22.25 3.44 -1.86
C ALA A 357 -21.66 2.86 -3.16
N ASN A 358 -22.54 2.39 -4.05
CA ASN A 358 -22.21 2.02 -5.43
C ASN A 358 -21.09 0.99 -5.60
N ASN A 359 -20.84 0.13 -4.60
CA ASN A 359 -19.88 -0.97 -4.73
C ASN A 359 -20.56 -2.18 -5.37
N THR A 360 -19.82 -2.89 -6.23
CA THR A 360 -20.29 -4.09 -6.96
C THR A 360 -19.56 -5.34 -6.53
#